data_AF-A0A7Z0SD04-F1
#
_entry.id   AF-A0A7Z0SD04-F1
#
_cell.length_a   1.000
_cell.length_b   1.000
_cell.length_c   1.000
_cell.angle_alpha   90.00
_cell.angle_beta   90.00
_cell.angle_gamma   90.00
#
_symmetry.space_group_name_H-M   'P 1'
#
loop_
_entity.id
_entity.type
_entity.pdbx_description
1 polymer ?
#
loop_
_entity_poly.entity_id
_entity_poly.type
_entity_poly.pdbx_seq_one_letter_code
_entity_poly.pdbx_strand_id
1 'polypeptide(L)'
;MELDQFFKAINEEKIASQVITKSAFFQSRKQVSYTAFVALNQSLINEVYKQSNGLKTWKGFRLCAIDGTSIRLPNNPDITKYFGIQKGREGQAGCTMGMASVFYDVLNHLVVGHVFVCVILLVSI
;
A
#
# COMPACT_ATOMS: atom_id res chain seq x y z
N MET A 1 2.75 -3.54 -30.86
CA MET A 1 2.48 -4.06 -32.21
C MET A 1 2.94 -5.50 -32.38
N GLU A 2 4.23 -5.84 -32.18
CA GLU A 2 4.71 -7.24 -32.28
C GLU A 2 4.16 -8.14 -31.15
N LEU A 3 4.17 -7.64 -29.90
CA LEU A 3 3.68 -8.39 -28.74
C LEU A 3 2.17 -8.67 -28.81
N ASP A 4 1.39 -7.73 -29.38
CA ASP A 4 -0.05 -7.88 -29.58
C ASP A 4 -0.36 -9.00 -30.60
N GLN A 5 0.49 -9.17 -31.61
CA GLN A 5 0.39 -10.25 -32.59
C GLN A 5 0.81 -11.60 -31.99
N PHE A 6 1.83 -11.62 -31.13
CA PHE A 6 2.26 -12.82 -30.41
C PHE A 6 1.16 -13.36 -29.50
N PHE A 7 0.52 -12.49 -28.70
CA PHE A 7 -0.59 -12.90 -27.84
C PHE A 7 -1.85 -13.27 -28.63
N LYS A 8 -2.11 -12.61 -29.76
CA LYS A 8 -3.16 -13.02 -30.69
C LYS A 8 -2.98 -14.47 -31.17
N ALA A 9 -1.75 -14.85 -31.52
CA ALA A 9 -1.45 -16.19 -32.01
C ALA A 9 -1.56 -17.27 -30.92
N ILE A 10 -1.14 -16.98 -29.69
CA ILE A 10 -1.20 -17.93 -28.57
C ILE A 10 -2.63 -18.10 -28.02
N ASN A 11 -3.39 -17.01 -27.95
CA ASN A 11 -4.75 -17.02 -27.39
C ASN A 11 -5.83 -17.35 -28.43
N GLU A 12 -5.45 -17.61 -29.68
CA GLU A 12 -6.37 -17.83 -30.82
C GLU A 12 -7.43 -16.72 -30.98
N GLU A 13 -7.10 -15.50 -30.59
CA GLU A 13 -8.01 -14.37 -30.67
C GLU A 13 -8.09 -13.82 -32.11
N LYS A 14 -9.30 -13.45 -32.57
CA LYS A 14 -9.46 -12.88 -33.93
C LYS A 14 -8.84 -11.49 -34.08
N ILE A 15 -8.71 -10.75 -32.98
CA ILE A 15 -8.25 -9.36 -32.95
C ILE A 15 -7.03 -9.28 -32.03
N ALA A 16 -6.01 -8.51 -32.43
CA ALA A 16 -4.87 -8.25 -31.57
C ALA A 16 -5.31 -7.32 -30.43
N SER A 17 -5.42 -7.87 -29.22
CA SER A 17 -5.74 -7.12 -28.01
C SER A 17 -4.44 -6.78 -27.26
N GLN A 18 -4.35 -5.60 -26.66
CA GLN A 18 -3.23 -5.26 -25.78
C GLN A 18 -3.35 -6.08 -24.48
N VAL A 19 -2.65 -7.21 -24.44
CA VAL A 19 -2.57 -8.03 -23.23
C VAL A 19 -1.53 -7.43 -22.29
N ILE A 20 -1.98 -6.76 -21.24
CA ILE A 20 -1.09 -6.29 -20.17
C ILE A 20 -0.68 -7.49 -19.33
N THR A 21 0.57 -7.92 -19.49
CA THR A 21 1.13 -8.98 -18.65
C THR A 21 1.39 -8.48 -17.23
N LYS A 22 1.39 -9.39 -16.25
CA LYS A 22 1.75 -9.07 -14.86
C LYS A 22 3.13 -8.40 -14.81
N SER A 23 4.11 -8.92 -15.56
CA SER A 23 5.47 -8.36 -15.62
C SER A 23 5.50 -6.94 -16.19
N ALA A 24 4.76 -6.66 -17.28
CA ALA A 24 4.64 -5.32 -17.85
C ALA A 24 4.06 -4.33 -16.83
N PHE A 25 3.00 -4.72 -16.11
CA PHE A 25 2.43 -3.90 -15.05
C PHE A 25 3.45 -3.60 -13.93
N PHE A 26 4.17 -4.61 -13.44
CA PHE A 26 5.19 -4.42 -12.40
C PHE A 26 6.34 -3.51 -12.85
N GLN A 27 6.77 -3.61 -14.11
CA GLN A 27 7.82 -2.76 -14.67
C GLN A 27 7.34 -1.31 -14.79
N SER A 28 6.14 -1.08 -15.32
CA SER A 28 5.56 0.26 -15.44
C SER A 28 5.30 0.88 -14.06
N ARG A 29 4.88 0.09 -13.07
CA ARG A 29 4.67 0.58 -11.69
C ARG A 29 5.94 1.19 -11.08
N LYS A 30 7.12 0.66 -11.40
CA LYS A 30 8.40 1.22 -10.90
C LYS A 30 8.66 2.64 -11.39
N GLN A 31 8.03 3.06 -12.49
CA GLN A 31 8.17 4.40 -13.06
C GLN A 31 7.24 5.42 -12.39
N VAL A 32 6.29 4.97 -11.58
CA VAL A 32 5.35 5.83 -10.87
C VAL A 32 5.86 6.06 -9.44
N SER A 33 6.06 7.33 -9.08
CA SER A 33 6.47 7.69 -7.71
C SER A 33 5.44 7.23 -6.69
N TYR A 34 5.89 6.75 -5.53
CA TYR A 34 5.00 6.41 -4.42
C TYR A 34 4.14 7.63 -3.98
N THR A 35 4.69 8.84 -4.10
CA THR A 35 4.00 10.09 -3.75
C THR A 35 2.77 10.34 -4.62
N ALA A 36 2.75 9.85 -5.87
CA ALA A 36 1.59 9.94 -6.74
C ALA A 36 0.42 9.12 -6.17
N PHE A 37 0.67 7.94 -5.60
CA PHE A 37 -0.38 7.14 -4.96
C PHE A 37 -0.92 7.80 -3.69
N VAL A 38 -0.06 8.45 -2.91
CA VAL A 38 -0.49 9.23 -1.74
C VAL A 38 -1.41 10.38 -2.15
N ALA A 39 -0.99 11.15 -3.16
CA ALA A 39 -1.76 12.28 -3.67
C ALA A 39 -3.10 11.83 -4.28
N LEU A 40 -3.09 10.74 -5.07
CA LEU A 40 -4.31 10.16 -5.65
C LEU A 40 -5.29 9.70 -4.56
N ASN A 41 -4.80 9.03 -3.52
CA ASN A 41 -5.65 8.61 -2.40
C ASN A 41 -6.26 9.82 -1.68
N GLN A 42 -5.46 10.84 -1.39
CA GLN A 42 -5.96 12.07 -0.75
C GLN A 42 -7.02 12.77 -1.60
N SER A 43 -6.78 12.92 -2.91
CA SER A 43 -7.75 13.52 -3.83
C SER A 43 -9.05 12.70 -3.87
N LEU A 44 -8.96 11.37 -4.00
CA LEU A 44 -10.13 10.50 -4.02
C LEU A 44 -10.95 10.60 -2.72
N ILE A 45 -10.28 10.52 -1.58
CA ILE A 45 -10.93 10.63 -0.27
C ILE A 45 -11.60 12.00 -0.08
N ASN A 46 -10.94 13.08 -0.49
CA ASN A 46 -11.50 14.42 -0.44
C ASN A 46 -12.75 14.55 -1.31
N GLU A 47 -12.74 14.04 -2.54
CA GLU A 47 -13.90 14.08 -3.42
C GLU A 47 -15.07 13.26 -2.88
N VAL A 48 -14.81 12.06 -2.36
CA VAL A 48 -15.84 11.22 -1.75
C VAL A 48 -16.51 11.91 -0.56
N TYR A 49 -15.72 12.51 0.33
CA TYR A 49 -16.26 13.20 1.51
C TYR A 49 -16.89 14.57 1.18
N LYS A 50 -16.50 15.23 0.08
CA LYS A 50 -17.19 16.44 -0.42
C LYS A 50 -18.59 16.14 -0.94
N GLN A 51 -18.77 15.04 -1.66
CA GLN A 51 -20.05 14.74 -2.30
C GLN A 51 -21.14 14.37 -1.29
N SER A 52 -20.78 13.87 -0.10
CA SER A 52 -21.58 13.61 1.13
C SER A 52 -22.87 12.78 0.99
N ASN A 53 -23.46 12.69 -0.19
CA ASN A 53 -24.66 11.94 -0.51
C ASN A 53 -24.33 10.44 -0.49
N GLY A 54 -24.89 9.73 0.49
CA GLY A 54 -24.80 8.27 0.58
C GLY A 54 -23.68 7.73 1.48
N LEU A 55 -22.94 8.59 2.19
CA LEU A 55 -22.01 8.12 3.21
C LEU A 55 -22.73 7.59 4.44
N LYS A 56 -22.38 6.38 4.84
CA LYS A 56 -22.90 5.74 6.05
C LYS A 56 -22.23 6.34 7.27
N THR A 57 -23.04 6.64 8.28
CA THR A 57 -22.57 7.11 9.59
C THR A 57 -23.10 6.21 10.68
N TRP A 58 -22.38 6.12 11.79
CA TRP A 58 -22.85 5.49 13.01
C TRP A 58 -23.33 6.57 13.96
N LYS A 59 -24.65 6.66 14.17
CA LYS A 59 -25.27 7.69 15.04
C LYS A 59 -24.85 9.13 14.69
N GLY A 60 -24.68 9.43 13.39
CA GLY A 60 -24.22 10.75 12.92
C GLY A 60 -22.71 10.97 12.98
N PHE A 61 -21.93 10.00 13.47
CA PHE A 61 -20.47 10.05 13.52
C PHE A 61 -19.83 9.19 12.43
N ARG A 62 -18.65 9.60 11.97
CA ARG A 62 -17.79 8.74 11.15
C ARG A 62 -17.15 7.69 12.04
N LEU A 63 -17.41 6.42 11.73
CA LEU A 63 -16.82 5.30 12.45
C LEU A 63 -15.57 4.81 11.72
N CYS A 64 -14.41 5.03 12.34
CA CYS A 64 -13.14 4.58 11.80
C CYS A 64 -12.45 3.59 12.72
N ALA A 65 -11.70 2.66 12.13
CA ALA A 65 -10.81 1.74 12.82
C ALA A 65 -9.35 2.03 12.43
N ILE A 66 -8.44 1.75 13.35
CA ILE A 66 -7.00 1.76 13.09
C ILE A 66 -6.52 0.33 13.30
N ASP A 67 -5.83 -0.20 12.29
CA ASP A 67 -5.11 -1.47 12.43
C ASP A 67 -3.64 -1.25 12.07
N GLY A 68 -2.75 -2.00 12.73
CA GLY A 68 -1.31 -1.85 12.65
C GLY A 68 -0.62 -3.20 12.53
N THR A 69 0.40 -3.28 11.68
CA THR A 69 1.20 -4.48 11.51
C THR A 69 2.68 -4.17 11.44
N SER A 70 3.50 -5.12 11.89
CA SER A 70 4.96 -5.05 11.81
C SER A 70 5.44 -5.80 10.57
N ILE A 71 6.30 -5.16 9.78
CA ILE A 71 6.78 -5.65 8.50
C ILE A 71 8.30 -5.76 8.54
N ARG A 72 8.82 -6.92 8.14
CA ARG A 72 10.27 -7.09 7.95
C ARG A 72 10.72 -6.34 6.71
N LEU A 73 11.70 -5.46 6.87
CA LEU A 73 12.25 -4.66 5.79
C LEU A 73 13.53 -5.30 5.24
N PRO A 74 13.90 -4.98 3.98
CA PRO A 74 15.19 -5.39 3.43
C PRO A 74 16.35 -4.88 4.28
N ASN A 75 17.37 -5.71 4.45
CA ASN A 75 18.56 -5.35 5.22
C ASN A 75 19.52 -4.52 4.34
N ASN A 76 19.21 -3.24 4.17
CA ASN A 76 20.05 -2.24 3.51
C ASN A 76 20.50 -1.22 4.57
N PRO A 77 21.79 -0.81 4.61
CA PRO A 77 22.29 0.20 5.54
C PRO A 77 21.39 1.44 5.69
N ASP A 78 20.85 1.98 4.60
CA ASP A 78 20.01 3.18 4.64
C ASP A 78 18.66 2.92 5.34
N ILE A 79 18.05 1.77 5.03
CA ILE A 79 16.79 1.34 5.62
C ILE A 79 16.99 1.04 7.10
N THR A 80 18.06 0.32 7.43
CA THR A 80 18.40 -0.02 8.82
C THR A 80 18.74 1.22 9.64
N LYS A 81 19.42 2.22 9.06
CA LYS A 81 19.69 3.51 9.70
C LYS A 81 18.39 4.27 10.01
N TYR A 82 17.41 4.21 9.11
CA TYR A 82 16.14 4.91 9.29
C TYR A 82 15.17 4.20 10.24
N PHE A 83 15.00 2.88 10.09
CA PHE A 83 14.00 2.08 10.81
C PHE A 83 14.55 1.36 12.06
N GLY A 84 15.86 1.24 12.19
CA GLY A 84 16.49 0.50 13.29
C GLY A 84 16.43 -1.02 13.12
N ILE A 85 16.94 -1.73 14.13
CA ILE A 85 16.99 -3.20 14.18
C ILE A 85 16.21 -3.68 15.40
N GLN A 86 15.25 -4.57 15.17
CA GLN A 86 14.64 -5.35 16.24
C GLN A 86 15.56 -6.52 16.58
N LYS A 87 15.97 -6.60 17.85
CA LYS A 87 16.76 -7.73 18.35
C LYS A 87 15.92 -9.00 18.29
N GLY A 88 16.49 -10.05 17.71
CA GLY A 88 15.92 -11.39 17.76
C GLY A 88 16.03 -12.00 19.15
N ARG A 89 15.51 -13.22 19.29
CA ARG A 89 15.79 -14.06 20.48
C ARG A 89 17.28 -14.40 20.54
N GLU A 90 17.76 -14.88 21.70
CA GLU A 90 19.14 -15.35 21.82
C GLU A 90 19.49 -16.35 20.70
N GLY A 91 20.62 -16.11 20.02
CA GLY A 91 21.06 -16.91 18.87
C GLY A 91 20.45 -16.50 17.51
N GLN A 92 19.53 -15.53 17.44
CA GLN A 92 18.97 -15.03 16.18
C GLN A 92 19.55 -13.66 15.79
N ALA A 93 19.92 -13.52 14.52
CA ALA A 93 20.30 -12.22 13.96
C ALA A 93 19.13 -11.25 14.03
N GLY A 94 19.40 -10.00 14.42
CA GLY A 94 18.40 -8.93 14.41
C GLY A 94 17.85 -8.67 13.02
N CYS A 95 16.63 -8.14 12.95
CA CYS A 95 15.98 -7.79 11.70
C CYS A 95 15.56 -6.32 11.67
N THR A 96 15.72 -5.69 10.52
CA THR A 96 15.15 -4.37 10.25
C THR A 96 13.64 -4.50 10.14
N MET A 97 12.90 -3.75 10.96
CA MET A 97 11.45 -3.85 11.07
C MET A 97 10.83 -2.46 10.93
N GLY A 98 9.74 -2.35 10.19
CA GLY A 98 8.91 -1.15 10.10
C GLY A 98 7.50 -1.46 10.58
N MET A 99 6.75 -0.43 10.98
CA MET A 99 5.32 -0.57 11.29
C MET A 99 4.49 0.14 10.23
N ALA A 100 3.47 -0.55 9.73
CA ALA A 100 2.46 0.03 8.87
C ALA A 100 1.15 0.14 9.65
N SER A 101 0.50 1.29 9.59
CA SER A 101 -0.82 1.49 10.15
C SER A 101 -1.79 2.02 9.09
N VAL A 102 -3.02 1.52 9.14
CA VAL A 102 -4.12 1.90 8.25
C VAL A 102 -5.24 2.51 9.07
N PHE A 103 -5.69 3.69 8.66
CA PHE A 103 -6.89 4.34 9.19
C PHE A 103 -8.05 4.15 8.20
N TYR A 104 -9.04 3.37 8.63
CA TYR A 104 -10.07 2.82 7.77
C TYR A 104 -11.47 3.26 8.21
N ASP A 105 -12.25 3.81 7.29
CA ASP A 105 -13.69 4.03 7.47
C ASP A 105 -14.42 2.71 7.26
N VAL A 106 -14.89 2.13 8.37
CA VAL A 106 -15.42 0.76 8.41
C VAL A 106 -16.75 0.65 7.67
N LEU A 107 -17.55 1.73 7.67
CA LEU A 107 -18.88 1.71 7.08
C LEU A 107 -18.88 2.00 5.58
N ASN A 108 -17.95 2.84 5.14
CA ASN A 108 -17.83 3.25 3.74
C ASN A 108 -16.75 2.47 2.98
N HIS A 109 -15.99 1.61 3.68
CA HIS A 109 -14.93 0.78 3.15
C HIS A 109 -13.77 1.55 2.50
N LEU A 110 -13.39 2.67 3.11
CA LEU A 110 -12.38 3.58 2.56
C LEU A 110 -11.14 3.66 3.45
N VAL A 111 -9.96 3.64 2.82
CA VAL A 111 -8.70 3.96 3.49
C VAL A 111 -8.55 5.47 3.54
N VAL A 112 -8.98 6.07 4.65
CA VAL A 112 -8.96 7.52 4.88
C VAL A 112 -7.52 8.02 4.99
N GLY A 113 -6.66 7.22 5.62
CA GLY A 113 -5.26 7.52 5.77
C GLY A 113 -4.42 6.28 5.99
N HIS A 114 -3.14 6.41 5.75
CA HIS A 114 -2.15 5.41 6.09
C HIS A 114 -0.93 6.12 6.67
N VAL A 115 -0.35 5.55 7.71
CA VAL A 115 0.90 6.06 8.27
C VAL A 115 1.88 4.90 8.31
N PHE A 116 3.02 5.06 7.63
CA PHE A 116 4.20 4.27 7.93
C PHE A 116 4.84 4.91 9.16
N VAL A 117 4.64 4.29 10.33
CA VAL A 117 5.19 4.79 11.59
C VAL A 117 6.50 4.05 11.84
N CYS A 118 7.58 4.83 12.00
CA CYS A 118 8.82 4.34 12.58
C CYS A 118 8.56 4.08 14.08
N VAL A 119 8.78 2.86 14.56
CA VAL A 119 8.83 2.60 16.00
C VAL A 119 10.22 2.12 16.35
N ILE A 120 11.04 3.04 16.85
CA ILE A 120 12.03 2.74 17.88
C ILE A 120 11.42 3.23 19.21
N LEU A 121 11.39 2.31 20.18
CA LEU A 121 11.10 2.48 21.61
C LEU A 121 9.72 3.00 22.02
N LEU A 122 8.94 2.13 22.67
CA LEU A 122 8.48 2.34 24.06
C LEU A 122 7.85 1.04 24.58
N VAL A 123 8.69 0.11 25.02
CA VAL A 123 8.34 -0.80 26.12
C VAL A 123 9.41 -0.62 27.18
N SER A 124 9.18 0.35 28.05
CA SER A 124 9.77 0.49 29.38
C SER A 124 8.88 1.49 30.14
N ILE A 125 7.75 0.97 30.61
CA ILE A 125 7.17 1.37 31.90
C ILE A 125 7.72 0.35 32.90
#